data_AF-A0A937Y209-F1
#
_entry.id   AF-A0A937Y209-F1
#
_cell.length_a   1.000
_cell.length_b   1.000
_cell.length_c   1.000
_cell.angle_alpha   90.00
_cell.angle_beta   90.00
_cell.angle_gamma   90.00
#
_symmetry.space_group_name_H-M   'P 1'
#
loop_
_entity.id
_entity.type
_entity.pdbx_description
1 polymer ?
#
loop_
_entity_poly.entity_id
_entity_poly.type
_entity_poly.pdbx_seq_one_letter_code
_entity_poly.pdbx_strand_id
1 'polypeptide(L)'
;MCRKSWRGPPLKSKTRTLLAGDLFAQGGSGAVPLTEADILGPSEAFRRQMDYYAHAPQTAATLERLAREQPQVLACMHGSAWRGDGAGLLRALAKSLGARPLAAAA
;
A
#
# COMPACT_ATOMS: atom_id res chain seq x y z
N MET A 1 -27.06 3.36 -13.02
CA MET A 1 -25.59 3.25 -12.80
C MET A 1 -25.25 3.65 -11.36
N CYS A 2 -24.91 2.71 -10.49
CA CYS A 2 -24.38 3.01 -9.15
C CYS A 2 -22.87 3.29 -9.25
N ARG A 3 -22.47 4.56 -9.17
CA ARG A 3 -21.05 4.91 -8.95
C ARG A 3 -20.70 4.51 -7.52
N LYS A 4 -20.08 3.34 -7.34
CA LYS A 4 -19.45 2.99 -6.06
C LYS A 4 -18.25 3.91 -5.88
N SER A 5 -18.44 5.05 -5.21
CA SER A 5 -17.32 5.93 -4.86
C SER A 5 -16.46 5.18 -3.83
N TRP A 6 -15.30 4.70 -4.26
CA TRP A 6 -14.31 4.14 -3.35
C TRP A 6 -13.78 5.27 -2.46
N ARG A 7 -14.25 5.33 -1.20
CA ARG A 7 -13.53 6.04 -0.15
C ARG A 7 -12.41 5.11 0.29
N GLY A 8 -11.17 5.54 0.05
CA GLY A 8 -10.00 4.86 0.63
C GLY A 8 -10.10 4.79 2.17
N PRO A 9 -9.26 3.99 2.81
CA PRO A 9 -9.28 3.82 4.26
C PRO A 9 -9.09 5.15 4.99
N PRO A 10 -9.68 5.32 6.19
CA PRO A 10 -9.64 6.58 6.93
C PRO A 10 -8.22 6.89 7.43
N LEU A 11 -7.76 8.12 7.19
CA LEU A 11 -6.56 8.67 7.81
C LEU A 11 -6.89 9.15 9.22
N LYS A 12 -6.08 8.78 10.23
CA LYS A 12 -6.22 9.34 11.57
C LYS A 12 -5.49 10.69 11.65
N SER A 13 -6.26 11.78 11.60
CA SER A 13 -5.80 13.17 11.40
C SER A 13 -4.87 13.76 12.48
N LYS A 14 -4.77 13.14 13.66
CA LYS A 14 -3.83 13.56 14.72
C LYS A 14 -2.46 12.87 14.69
N THR A 15 -2.32 11.74 13.98
CA THR A 15 -1.09 10.91 14.03
C THR A 15 -0.48 10.63 12.66
N ARG A 16 -1.04 11.20 11.57
CA ARG A 16 -0.60 10.93 10.18
C ARG A 16 -0.46 9.43 9.90
N THR A 17 -1.39 8.66 10.45
CA THR A 17 -1.43 7.20 10.30
C THR A 17 -2.43 6.83 9.22
N LEU A 18 -1.95 6.13 8.19
CA LEU A 18 -2.79 5.52 7.16
C LEU A 18 -3.02 4.05 7.50
N LEU A 19 -4.29 3.63 7.54
CA LEU A 19 -4.63 2.21 7.60
C LEU A 19 -4.42 1.63 6.20
N ALA A 20 -3.33 0.88 6.01
CA ALA A 20 -2.85 0.46 4.70
C ALA A 20 -3.61 -0.76 4.13
N GLY A 21 -4.48 -1.40 4.91
CA GLY A 21 -5.20 -2.61 4.47
C GLY A 21 -4.21 -3.69 4.04
N ASP A 22 -4.42 -4.27 2.85
CA ASP A 22 -3.49 -5.21 2.22
C ASP A 22 -2.30 -4.54 1.51
N LEU A 23 -2.24 -3.21 1.45
CA LEU A 23 -1.04 -2.53 0.95
C LEU A 23 0.13 -2.87 1.86
N PHE A 24 1.23 -3.27 1.25
CA PHE A 24 2.45 -3.70 1.94
C PHE A 24 2.28 -4.95 2.82
N ALA A 25 1.38 -5.86 2.44
CA ALA A 25 1.27 -7.16 3.10
C ALA A 25 2.63 -7.86 3.11
N GLN A 26 3.12 -8.20 4.29
CA GLN A 26 4.38 -8.89 4.53
C GLN A 26 4.08 -10.35 4.89
N GLY A 27 4.76 -11.30 4.24
CA GLY A 27 4.70 -12.70 4.64
C GLY A 27 5.38 -12.87 6.00
N GLY A 28 4.62 -13.25 7.03
CA GLY A 28 5.13 -13.48 8.39
C GLY A 28 4.17 -13.01 9.49
N SER A 29 4.50 -13.30 10.75
CA SER A 29 3.63 -13.01 11.90
C SER A 29 3.64 -11.55 12.36
N GLY A 30 4.45 -10.68 11.76
CA GLY A 30 4.62 -9.30 12.25
C GLY A 30 5.24 -9.24 13.64
N ALA A 31 6.26 -10.06 13.92
CA ALA A 31 6.87 -10.21 15.24
C ALA A 31 7.35 -8.89 15.87
N VAL A 32 7.68 -7.89 15.03
CA VAL A 32 7.93 -6.52 15.45
C VAL A 32 6.65 -5.69 15.19
N PRO A 33 5.99 -5.11 16.21
CA PRO A 33 4.74 -4.38 16.01
C PRO A 33 4.87 -3.15 15.10
N LEU A 34 6.01 -2.46 15.16
CA LEU A 34 6.31 -1.25 14.40
C LEU A 34 7.77 -1.23 13.98
N THR A 35 8.01 -1.18 12.67
CA THR A 35 9.36 -1.20 12.08
C THR A 35 9.63 0.06 11.28
N GLU A 36 10.91 0.40 11.13
CA GLU A 36 11.42 1.44 10.23
C GLU A 36 12.24 0.82 9.09
N ALA A 37 12.48 -0.50 9.15
CA ALA A 37 13.14 -1.26 8.10
C ALA A 37 12.26 -1.37 6.85
N ASP A 38 12.86 -1.73 5.72
CA ASP A 38 12.14 -1.88 4.47
C ASP A 38 11.02 -2.94 4.56
N ILE A 39 9.81 -2.53 4.17
CA ILE A 39 8.63 -3.40 4.06
C ILE A 39 8.19 -3.59 2.61
N LEU A 40 8.70 -2.78 1.67
CA LEU A 40 8.32 -2.85 0.25
C LEU A 40 8.93 -4.08 -0.42
N GLY A 41 10.21 -4.36 -0.19
CA GLY A 41 10.89 -5.54 -0.73
C GLY A 41 10.21 -6.85 -0.33
N PRO A 42 9.99 -7.12 0.98
CA PRO A 42 9.26 -8.29 1.45
C PRO A 42 7.84 -8.39 0.90
N SER A 43 7.14 -7.24 0.78
CA SER A 43 5.79 -7.22 0.26
C SER A 43 5.72 -7.55 -1.23
N GLU A 44 6.64 -7.01 -2.04
CA GLU A 44 6.74 -7.34 -3.46
C GLU A 44 7.16 -8.80 -3.70
N ALA A 45 8.03 -9.34 -2.83
CA ALA A 45 8.40 -10.76 -2.88
C ALA A 45 7.20 -11.67 -2.59
N PHE A 46 6.38 -11.34 -1.59
CA PHE A 46 5.13 -12.05 -1.29
C PHE A 46 4.12 -11.92 -2.44
N ARG A 47 3.97 -10.72 -3.00
CA ARG A 47 3.07 -10.46 -4.13
C ARG A 47 3.45 -11.20 -5.41
N ARG A 48 4.74 -11.46 -5.65
CA ARG A 48 5.16 -12.27 -6.81
C ARG A 48 4.62 -13.70 -6.77
N GLN A 49 4.31 -14.22 -5.58
CA GLN A 49 3.79 -15.57 -5.39
C GLN A 49 2.25 -15.62 -5.51
N MET A 50 1.57 -14.53 -5.15
CA MET A 50 0.13 -14.34 -5.36
C MET A 50 -0.15 -12.87 -5.67
N ASP A 51 -0.69 -12.56 -6.85
CA ASP A 51 -1.03 -11.19 -7.19
C ASP A 51 -2.35 -10.78 -6.51
N TYR A 52 -2.25 -10.39 -5.24
CA TYR A 52 -3.40 -10.07 -4.38
C TYR A 52 -3.94 -8.65 -4.57
N TYR A 53 -3.32 -7.82 -5.43
CA TYR A 53 -3.87 -6.50 -5.75
C TYR A 53 -4.91 -6.60 -6.87
N ALA A 54 -6.06 -5.97 -6.63
CA ALA A 54 -6.97 -5.64 -7.72
C ALA A 54 -6.33 -4.54 -8.58
N HIS A 55 -5.85 -4.90 -9.77
CA HIS A 55 -5.29 -3.95 -10.71
C HIS A 55 -6.42 -3.13 -11.34
N ALA A 56 -6.52 -1.86 -10.95
CA ALA A 56 -7.38 -0.89 -11.60
C ALA A 56 -6.52 0.17 -12.31
N PRO A 57 -6.94 0.71 -13.47
CA PRO A 57 -6.25 1.81 -14.13
C PRO A 57 -5.99 3.02 -13.20
N GLN A 58 -6.84 3.17 -12.18
CA GLN A 58 -6.78 4.25 -11.20
C GLN A 58 -5.89 3.95 -9.98
N THR A 59 -5.21 2.81 -9.91
CA THR A 59 -4.38 2.43 -8.76
C THR A 59 -3.27 3.45 -8.50
N ALA A 60 -2.54 3.89 -9.54
CA ALA A 60 -1.49 4.89 -9.38
C ALA A 60 -2.03 6.25 -8.88
N ALA A 61 -3.15 6.70 -9.43
CA ALA A 61 -3.80 7.95 -9.00
C ALA A 61 -4.31 7.88 -7.56
N THR A 62 -4.78 6.71 -7.13
CA THR A 62 -5.22 6.47 -5.74
C THR A 62 -4.04 6.50 -4.78
N LEU A 63 -2.94 5.84 -5.11
CA LEU A 63 -1.71 5.86 -4.30
C LEU A 63 -1.12 7.26 -4.19
N GLU A 64 -1.14 8.06 -5.27
CA GLU A 64 -0.68 9.46 -5.22
C GLU A 64 -1.58 10.33 -4.33
N ARG A 65 -2.91 10.12 -4.38
CA ARG A 65 -3.84 10.82 -3.46
C ARG A 65 -3.54 10.48 -2.00
N LEU A 66 -3.24 9.22 -1.69
CA LEU A 66 -2.84 8.80 -0.34
C LEU A 66 -1.47 9.39 0.06
N ALA A 67 -0.52 9.48 -0.87
CA ALA A 67 0.79 10.06 -0.62
C ALA A 67 0.72 11.56 -0.29
N ARG A 68 -0.24 12.30 -0.87
CA ARG A 68 -0.46 13.72 -0.57
C ARG A 68 -0.88 14.00 0.87
N GLU A 69 -1.48 13.01 1.54
CA GLU A 69 -1.82 13.10 2.97
C GLU A 69 -0.58 13.00 3.88
N GLN A 70 0.61 12.77 3.31
CA GLN A 70 1.90 12.68 4.00
C GLN A 70 1.85 11.74 5.22
N PRO A 71 1.42 10.48 5.04
CA PRO A 71 1.39 9.54 6.14
C PRO A 71 2.81 9.26 6.64
N GLN A 72 2.97 9.26 7.96
CA GLN A 72 4.22 8.93 8.63
C GLN A 72 4.21 7.52 9.21
N VAL A 73 3.02 6.93 9.37
CA VAL A 73 2.83 5.56 9.82
C VAL A 73 1.87 4.85 8.88
N LEU A 74 2.25 3.66 8.43
CA LEU A 74 1.43 2.75 7.64
C LEU A 74 1.06 1.55 8.53
N ALA A 75 -0.20 1.44 8.90
CA ALA A 75 -0.70 0.29 9.65
C ALA A 75 -1.14 -0.80 8.66
N CYS A 76 -0.25 -1.78 8.44
CA CYS A 76 -0.49 -2.93 7.58
C CYS A 76 -1.42 -3.94 8.27
N MET A 77 -2.34 -4.56 7.52
CA MET A 77 -3.22 -5.62 8.06
C MET A 77 -2.47 -6.96 8.21
N HIS A 78 -1.49 -7.20 7.35
CA HIS A 78 -0.69 -8.42 7.32
C HIS A 78 0.79 -8.08 7.52
N GLY A 79 1.29 -8.31 8.73
CA GLY A 79 2.68 -8.04 9.12
C GLY A 79 2.85 -6.81 10.02
N SER A 80 4.06 -6.29 10.07
CA SER A 80 4.44 -5.16 10.92
C SER A 80 3.87 -3.84 10.39
N ALA A 81 3.43 -2.96 11.29
CA ALA A 81 3.22 -1.55 10.93
C ALA A 81 4.58 -0.91 10.62
N TRP A 82 4.58 0.13 9.79
CA TRP A 82 5.80 0.81 9.38
C TRP A 82 5.75 2.31 9.68
N ARG A 83 6.91 2.90 9.99
CA ARG A 83 7.08 4.34 10.20
C ARG A 83 8.21 4.90 9.33
N GLY A 84 7.97 6.08 8.77
CA GLY A 84 8.95 6.80 7.93
C GLY A 84 8.26 7.76 6.94
N ASP A 85 8.88 7.98 5.78
CA ASP A 85 8.27 8.70 4.66
C ASP A 85 7.23 7.82 3.92
N GLY A 86 6.01 7.77 4.44
CA GLY A 86 4.94 6.97 3.83
C GLY A 86 4.50 7.50 2.47
N ALA A 87 4.68 8.79 2.20
CA ALA A 87 4.42 9.36 0.87
C ALA A 87 5.41 8.82 -0.16
N GLY A 88 6.70 8.80 0.17
CA GLY A 88 7.75 8.19 -0.64
C GLY A 88 7.48 6.70 -0.90
N LEU A 89 7.12 5.97 0.15
CA LEU A 89 6.86 4.52 0.05
C LEU A 89 5.62 4.19 -0.81
N LEU A 90 4.54 4.97 -0.69
CA LEU A 90 3.34 4.85 -1.54
C LEU A 90 3.64 5.14 -3.02
N ARG A 91 4.50 6.13 -3.30
CA ARG A 91 4.94 6.43 -4.68
C ARG A 91 5.85 5.35 -5.24
N ALA A 92 6.72 4.76 -4.43
CA ALA A 92 7.53 3.63 -4.82
C ALA A 92 6.66 2.42 -5.20
N LEU A 93 5.62 2.14 -4.41
CA LEU A 93 4.63 1.11 -4.74
C LEU A 93 3.89 1.43 -6.05
N ALA A 94 3.45 2.67 -6.24
CA ALA A 94 2.78 3.11 -7.47
C ALA A 94 3.66 2.90 -8.71
N LYS A 95 4.97 3.16 -8.59
CA LYS A 95 5.94 2.90 -9.65
C LYS A 95 6.10 1.40 -9.92
N SER A 96 6.15 0.56 -8.88
CA SER A 96 6.25 -0.89 -9.05
C SER A 96 5.04 -1.48 -9.77
N LEU A 97 3.83 -0.99 -9.43
CA LEU A 97 2.59 -1.43 -10.06
C LEU A 97 2.41 -0.87 -11.49
N GLY A 98 2.85 0.37 -11.74
CA GLY A 98 2.80 1.01 -13.06
C GLY A 98 3.87 0.53 -14.05
N ALA A 99 4.98 -0.06 -13.56
CA ALA A 99 6.02 -0.65 -14.38
C ALA A 99 5.65 -2.03 -14.95
N ARG A 100 4.53 -2.62 -14.51
CA ARG A 100 3.99 -3.86 -15.09
C ARG A 100 3.13 -3.48 -16.30
N PRO A 101 3.43 -3.95 -17.53
CA PRO A 101 2.47 -3.92 -18.61
C PRO A 101 1.20 -4.59 -18.09
N LEU A 102 0.03 -3.96 -18.28
CA LEU A 102 -1.26 -4.59 -18.02
C LEU A 102 -1.21 -5.95 -18.73
N ALA A 103 -1.04 -7.04 -17.98
CA ALA A 103 -1.25 -8.36 -18.52
C ALA A 103 -2.71 -8.35 -18.93
N ALA A 104 -2.95 -8.31 -20.24
CA ALA A 104 -4.27 -8.37 -20.80
C ALA A 104 -4.93 -9.62 -20.23
N ALA A 105 -5.97 -9.44 -19.42
CA ALA A 105 -6.83 -10.53 -19.02
C ALA A 105 -7.47 -11.07 -20.30
N ALA A 106 -7.06 -12.27 -20.69
CA ALA A 106 -7.65 -13.06 -21.76
C ALA A 106 -8.95 -13.71 -21.29
#